data_AF-A0A667Z7E4-F1
#
_entry.id   AF-A0A667Z7E4-F1
#
_cell.length_a   1.000
_cell.length_b   1.000
_cell.length_c   1.000
_cell.angle_alpha   90.00
_cell.angle_beta   90.00
_cell.angle_gamma   90.00
#
_symmetry.space_group_name_H-M   'P 1'
#
loop_
_entity.id
_entity.type
_entity.pdbx_description
1 polymer ?
#
loop_
_entity_poly.entity_id
_entity_poly.type
_entity_poly.pdbx_seq_one_letter_code
_entity_poly.pdbx_strand_id
1 'polypeptide(L)'
;FLRLRLPDRCFLLNKSLYCTLLARWCYFIFYYKFCQLNFAQRRKEDIISRITHEVTARQRTTGDSNQPSPTRSENSDMSAEGIKEEVLSSLRGEISKIIRDELKSALADDFNALKSEFQGLKSEVANNTKAMRAEVDHLKADIQDVKDGLSTWSDEVTSLQATVSSLKNQMTALKDRCEDMEGRMRRNNIRIAGIEEHPNSSSPKAVAKCIREILQLDRDVKVERSHRVLTTRNLGDREKPRVIIAKLHHDEDAVEILWKARDRAPLSYNGHRIAIFPDYTASVAKARAAFMDVRRALRGRKGICYGLLYPARLRITHQDEDKEFVDPQKAMDYVKNILPATEMEESKHK
;
A
#
# COMPACT_ATOMS: atom_id res chain seq x y z
N PHE A 1 32.69 5.34 -7.27
CA PHE A 1 31.82 5.78 -6.16
C PHE A 1 30.40 5.31 -6.49
N LEU A 2 29.72 4.38 -5.83
CA LEU A 2 29.87 3.62 -4.59
C LEU A 2 29.34 2.19 -4.87
N ARG A 3 30.10 1.16 -4.52
CA ARG A 3 29.59 -0.20 -4.28
C ARG A 3 29.21 -0.26 -2.80
N LEU A 4 27.94 -0.45 -2.47
CA LEU A 4 27.51 -0.78 -1.11
C LEU A 4 27.19 -2.28 -1.04
N ARG A 5 28.19 -3.03 -0.57
CA ARG A 5 28.12 -4.36 0.02
C ARG A 5 27.65 -4.19 1.47
N LEU A 6 26.66 -4.93 1.95
CA LEU A 6 26.34 -5.20 3.37
C LEU A 6 25.24 -6.32 3.44
N PRO A 7 25.08 -7.10 4.53
CA PRO A 7 25.66 -8.45 4.61
C PRO A 7 24.65 -9.59 4.92
N ASP A 8 24.91 -10.78 4.35
CA ASP A 8 24.20 -12.05 4.57
C ASP A 8 24.48 -12.73 5.94
N ARG A 9 24.63 -11.99 7.04
CA ARG A 9 24.98 -12.57 8.36
C ARG A 9 23.88 -12.59 9.42
N CYS A 10 22.69 -12.06 9.16
CA CYS A 10 21.60 -12.06 10.15
C CYS A 10 20.70 -13.31 10.11
N PHE A 11 20.74 -14.11 9.04
CA PHE A 11 19.85 -15.28 8.90
C PHE A 11 20.36 -16.56 9.58
N LEU A 12 21.63 -16.61 9.99
CA LEU A 12 22.23 -17.80 10.62
C LEU A 12 22.13 -17.81 12.15
N LEU A 13 22.00 -16.65 12.82
CA LEU A 13 21.87 -16.61 14.27
C LEU A 13 20.50 -17.08 14.78
N ASN A 14 19.43 -16.88 14.01
CA ASN A 14 18.07 -17.24 14.45
C ASN A 14 17.82 -18.76 14.40
N LYS A 15 18.47 -19.48 13.46
CA LYS A 15 18.41 -20.96 13.40
C LYS A 15 19.13 -21.64 14.57
N SER A 16 20.23 -21.05 15.06
CA SER A 16 20.97 -21.59 16.21
C SER A 16 20.18 -21.52 17.52
N LEU A 17 19.51 -20.39 17.76
CA LEU A 17 18.62 -20.22 18.91
C LEU A 17 17.39 -21.13 18.85
N TYR A 18 16.81 -21.32 17.66
CA TYR A 18 15.67 -22.22 17.49
C TYR A 18 16.06 -23.69 17.69
N CYS A 19 17.21 -24.12 17.16
CA CYS A 19 17.72 -25.49 17.38
C CYS A 19 18.10 -25.77 18.84
N THR A 20 18.66 -24.79 19.57
CA THR A 20 19.01 -24.98 20.99
C THR A 20 17.79 -25.01 21.91
N LEU A 21 16.74 -24.25 21.59
CA LEU A 21 15.45 -24.32 22.27
C LEU A 21 14.74 -25.66 22.00
N LEU A 22 14.73 -26.14 20.76
CA LEU A 22 14.19 -27.45 20.41
C LEU A 22 14.96 -28.59 21.07
N ALA A 23 16.29 -28.52 21.13
CA ALA A 23 17.11 -29.52 21.81
C ALA A 23 16.84 -29.54 23.33
N ARG A 24 16.68 -28.38 23.97
CA ARG A 24 16.29 -28.30 25.39
C ARG A 24 14.87 -28.82 25.63
N TRP A 25 13.95 -28.56 24.71
CA TRP A 25 12.57 -29.05 24.81
C TRP A 25 12.51 -30.58 24.63
N CYS A 26 13.25 -31.12 23.66
CA CYS A 26 13.41 -32.57 23.49
C CYS A 26 14.08 -33.22 24.71
N TYR A 27 15.12 -32.59 25.29
CA TYR A 27 15.76 -33.09 26.50
C TYR A 27 14.80 -33.09 27.70
N PHE A 28 13.97 -32.05 27.84
CA PHE A 28 12.97 -31.96 28.90
C PHE A 28 11.88 -33.04 28.74
N ILE A 29 11.41 -33.28 27.51
CA ILE A 29 10.44 -34.36 27.22
C ILE A 29 11.05 -35.73 27.50
N PHE A 30 12.31 -35.95 27.09
CA PHE A 30 13.00 -37.22 27.32
C PHE A 30 13.25 -37.46 28.80
N TYR A 31 13.66 -36.43 29.54
CA TYR A 31 13.85 -36.49 31.00
C TYR A 31 12.53 -36.74 31.74
N TYR A 32 11.44 -36.09 31.32
CA TYR A 32 10.11 -36.32 31.91
C TYR A 32 9.60 -37.74 31.64
N LYS A 33 9.79 -38.27 30.43
CA LYS A 33 9.44 -39.66 30.07
C LYS A 33 10.30 -40.67 30.84
N PHE A 34 11.60 -40.39 31.00
CA PHE A 34 12.52 -41.21 31.78
C PHE A 34 12.19 -41.21 33.28
N CYS A 35 11.77 -40.06 33.83
CA CYS A 35 11.26 -39.98 35.21
C CYS A 35 9.96 -40.77 35.39
N GLN A 36 9.01 -40.70 34.44
CA GLN A 36 7.79 -41.51 34.52
C GLN A 36 8.05 -43.02 34.46
N LEU A 37 8.99 -43.46 33.60
CA LEU A 37 9.41 -44.86 33.51
C LEU A 37 10.06 -45.35 34.81
N ASN A 38 10.95 -44.56 35.41
CA ASN A 38 11.58 -44.91 36.69
C ASN A 38 10.56 -44.92 37.86
N PHE A 39 9.56 -44.05 37.83
CA PHE A 39 8.50 -44.03 38.85
C PHE A 39 7.59 -45.26 38.75
N ALA A 40 7.30 -45.72 37.52
CA ALA A 40 6.56 -46.95 37.28
C ALA A 40 7.35 -48.20 37.70
N GLN A 41 8.67 -48.20 37.52
CA GLN A 41 9.54 -49.32 37.89
C GLN A 41 9.70 -49.44 39.42
N ARG A 42 9.86 -48.32 40.14
CA ARG A 42 9.87 -48.31 41.62
C ARG A 42 8.54 -48.77 42.22
N ARG A 43 7.40 -48.39 41.63
CA ARG A 43 6.09 -48.89 42.10
C ARG A 43 5.94 -50.40 41.92
N LYS A 44 6.48 -50.97 40.84
CA LYS A 44 6.46 -52.43 40.63
C LYS A 44 7.32 -53.16 41.68
N GLU A 45 8.51 -52.66 41.98
CA GLU A 45 9.39 -53.23 43.00
C GLU A 45 8.79 -53.13 44.42
N ASP A 46 8.10 -52.02 44.73
CA ASP A 46 7.45 -51.81 46.04
C ASP A 46 6.22 -52.72 46.23
N ILE A 47 5.47 -53.01 45.16
CA ILE A 47 4.37 -53.98 45.17
C ILE A 47 4.90 -55.41 45.35
N ILE A 48 5.98 -55.77 44.64
CA ILE A 48 6.61 -57.10 44.76
C ILE A 48 7.15 -57.32 46.17
N SER A 49 7.75 -56.30 46.78
CA SER A 49 8.24 -56.32 48.17
C SER A 49 7.12 -56.54 49.19
N ARG A 50 5.96 -55.89 49.01
CA ARG A 50 4.79 -56.08 49.90
C ARG A 50 4.21 -57.49 49.81
N ILE A 51 4.10 -58.02 48.59
CA ILE A 51 3.60 -59.39 48.36
C ILE A 51 4.57 -60.42 48.97
N THR A 52 5.88 -60.23 48.83
CA THR A 52 6.87 -61.13 49.47
C THR A 52 6.81 -61.05 51.00
N HIS A 53 6.58 -59.87 51.59
CA HIS A 53 6.39 -59.72 53.03
C HIS A 53 5.12 -60.40 53.55
N GLU A 54 3.99 -60.31 52.83
CA GLU A 54 2.74 -60.98 53.19
C GLU A 54 2.82 -62.51 53.11
N VAL A 55 3.47 -63.05 52.08
CA VAL A 55 3.67 -64.49 51.92
C VAL A 55 4.59 -65.05 53.03
N THR A 56 5.63 -64.31 53.40
CA THR A 56 6.55 -64.70 54.48
C THR A 56 5.91 -64.57 55.87
N ALA A 57 4.98 -63.63 56.05
CA ALA A 57 4.22 -63.47 57.29
C ALA A 57 3.18 -64.59 57.50
N ARG A 58 2.49 -65.03 56.44
CA ARG A 58 1.52 -66.13 56.51
C ARG A 58 2.14 -67.50 56.77
N GLN A 59 3.41 -67.69 56.42
CA GLN A 59 4.14 -68.93 56.74
C GLN A 59 4.64 -69.02 58.19
N ARG A 60 4.56 -67.92 58.98
CA ARG A 60 5.01 -67.91 60.40
C ARG A 60 3.87 -68.06 61.42
N THR A 61 2.61 -68.11 60.99
CA THR A 61 1.45 -68.19 61.90
C THR A 61 0.64 -69.48 61.68
N THR A 62 1.28 -70.62 61.93
CA THR A 62 0.59 -71.89 62.24
C THR A 62 1.39 -72.63 63.30
N GLY A 63 0.99 -72.47 64.57
CA GLY A 63 1.53 -73.20 65.72
C GLY A 63 0.70 -72.95 66.99
N ASP A 64 -0.08 -73.97 67.38
CA ASP A 64 -0.68 -74.29 68.71
C ASP A 64 -1.73 -73.34 69.35
N SER A 65 -2.82 -73.75 70.05
CA SER A 65 -3.22 -75.02 70.70
C SER A 65 -4.69 -75.02 71.23
N ASN A 66 -5.39 -76.18 71.11
CA ASN A 66 -6.33 -76.93 72.01
C ASN A 66 -7.75 -76.49 72.54
N GLN A 67 -8.77 -77.31 72.14
CA GLN A 67 -9.80 -78.15 72.86
C GLN A 67 -10.80 -77.59 73.91
N PRO A 68 -11.98 -78.24 74.23
CA PRO A 68 -12.24 -79.70 74.40
C PRO A 68 -13.60 -80.33 73.90
N SER A 69 -13.65 -81.67 74.02
CA SER A 69 -14.61 -82.77 73.65
C SER A 69 -15.88 -82.90 74.56
N PRO A 70 -16.86 -83.85 74.40
CA PRO A 70 -16.70 -85.31 74.12
C PRO A 70 -17.79 -86.14 73.34
N THR A 71 -17.34 -87.33 72.84
CA THR A 71 -17.96 -88.69 72.68
C THR A 71 -19.24 -88.93 71.84
N ARG A 72 -19.51 -90.08 71.15
CA ARG A 72 -18.82 -91.30 70.62
C ARG A 72 -19.90 -92.15 69.86
N SER A 73 -19.48 -92.95 68.85
CA SER A 73 -20.13 -94.17 68.27
C SER A 73 -21.34 -93.99 67.32
N GLU A 74 -21.59 -94.75 66.24
CA GLU A 74 -20.96 -95.85 65.48
C GLU A 74 -21.74 -96.02 64.14
N ASN A 75 -21.02 -96.37 63.05
CA ASN A 75 -21.37 -97.08 61.80
C ASN A 75 -22.77 -97.03 61.13
N SER A 76 -22.81 -96.76 59.81
CA SER A 76 -23.29 -97.70 58.76
C SER A 76 -23.18 -97.13 57.33
N ASP A 77 -22.92 -98.02 56.37
CA ASP A 77 -22.63 -97.80 54.94
C ASP A 77 -23.56 -96.84 54.19
N MET A 78 -22.97 -95.86 53.48
CA MET A 78 -23.59 -95.10 52.39
C MET A 78 -22.75 -95.24 51.13
N SER A 79 -23.40 -95.66 50.03
CA SER A 79 -22.76 -96.02 48.75
C SER A 79 -21.89 -94.89 48.17
N ALA A 80 -20.75 -95.29 47.58
CA ALA A 80 -19.76 -94.40 46.97
C ALA A 80 -20.30 -93.57 45.78
N GLU A 81 -21.49 -93.88 45.24
CA GLU A 81 -22.17 -93.07 44.22
C GLU A 81 -22.83 -91.82 44.80
N GLY A 82 -23.45 -91.91 46.00
CA GLY A 82 -24.14 -90.78 46.63
C GLY A 82 -23.18 -89.70 47.13
N ILE A 83 -22.02 -90.11 47.64
CA ILE A 83 -20.96 -89.19 48.07
C ILE A 83 -20.36 -88.45 46.85
N LYS A 84 -20.24 -89.12 45.70
CA LYS A 84 -19.76 -88.49 44.46
C LYS A 84 -20.73 -87.43 43.93
N GLU A 85 -22.03 -87.70 43.92
CA GLU A 85 -23.02 -86.71 43.49
C GLU A 85 -23.12 -85.53 44.44
N GLU A 86 -23.10 -85.76 45.75
CA GLU A 86 -23.18 -84.70 46.75
C GLU A 86 -21.93 -83.79 46.71
N VAL A 87 -20.74 -84.38 46.61
CA VAL A 87 -19.47 -83.65 46.44
C VAL A 87 -19.42 -82.89 45.11
N LEU A 88 -19.88 -83.49 44.00
CA LEU A 88 -19.95 -82.80 42.71
C LEU A 88 -20.98 -81.67 42.72
N SER A 89 -22.12 -81.82 43.41
CA SER A 89 -23.12 -80.76 43.56
C SER A 89 -22.59 -79.60 44.40
N SER A 90 -21.87 -79.90 45.49
CA SER A 90 -21.24 -78.91 46.36
C SER A 90 -20.12 -78.17 45.62
N LEU A 91 -19.24 -78.89 44.92
CA LEU A 91 -18.19 -78.29 44.07
C LEU A 91 -18.78 -77.43 42.95
N ARG A 92 -19.83 -77.90 42.26
CA ARG A 92 -20.50 -77.11 41.22
C ARG A 92 -21.17 -75.86 41.78
N GLY A 93 -21.73 -75.95 42.99
CA GLY A 93 -22.30 -74.84 43.74
C GLY A 93 -21.25 -73.81 44.15
N GLU A 94 -20.13 -74.26 44.72
CA GLU A 94 -18.99 -73.41 45.12
C GLU A 94 -18.31 -72.75 43.93
N ILE A 95 -18.02 -73.50 42.86
CA ILE A 95 -17.45 -72.96 41.62
C ILE A 95 -18.39 -71.90 41.02
N SER A 96 -19.70 -72.16 41.00
CA SER A 96 -20.69 -71.17 40.51
C SER A 96 -20.81 -69.94 41.42
N LYS A 97 -20.47 -70.07 42.70
CA LYS A 97 -20.44 -68.96 43.65
C LYS A 97 -19.19 -68.12 43.45
N ILE A 98 -18.02 -68.76 43.40
CA ILE A 98 -16.72 -68.14 43.13
C ILE A 98 -16.75 -67.38 41.80
N ILE A 99 -17.19 -68.01 40.71
CA ILE A 99 -17.29 -67.38 39.39
C ILE A 99 -18.21 -66.15 39.43
N ARG A 100 -19.35 -66.23 40.14
CA ARG A 100 -20.28 -65.09 40.25
C ARG A 100 -19.70 -63.95 41.09
N ASP A 101 -19.02 -64.28 42.19
CA ASP A 101 -18.47 -63.29 43.10
C ASP A 101 -17.24 -62.61 42.48
N GLU A 102 -16.37 -63.35 41.80
CA GLU A 102 -15.25 -62.81 41.02
C GLU A 102 -15.72 -61.96 39.84
N LEU A 103 -16.70 -62.43 39.05
CA LEU A 103 -17.27 -61.63 37.96
C LEU A 103 -17.95 -60.35 38.48
N LYS A 104 -18.68 -60.44 39.59
CA LYS A 104 -19.28 -59.25 40.22
C LYS A 104 -18.22 -58.28 40.72
N SER A 105 -17.16 -58.79 41.34
CA SER A 105 -16.04 -57.97 41.82
C SER A 105 -15.35 -57.24 40.68
N ALA A 106 -14.94 -57.98 39.64
CA ALA A 106 -14.24 -57.41 38.49
C ALA A 106 -15.09 -56.36 37.76
N LEU A 107 -16.38 -56.66 37.53
CA LEU A 107 -17.29 -55.71 36.89
C LEU A 107 -17.53 -54.47 37.75
N ALA A 108 -17.56 -54.61 39.08
CA ALA A 108 -17.69 -53.49 40.00
C ALA A 108 -16.43 -52.60 40.00
N ASP A 109 -15.25 -53.22 39.99
CA ASP A 109 -13.96 -52.52 39.91
C ASP A 109 -13.83 -51.74 38.59
N ASP A 110 -14.14 -52.38 37.46
CA ASP A 110 -14.15 -51.74 36.13
C ASP A 110 -15.17 -50.59 36.06
N PHE A 111 -16.37 -50.79 36.60
CA PHE A 111 -17.39 -49.76 36.63
C PHE A 111 -16.96 -48.56 37.50
N ASN A 112 -16.32 -48.80 38.64
CA ASN A 112 -15.79 -47.76 39.50
C ASN A 112 -14.62 -47.01 38.85
N ALA A 113 -13.73 -47.72 38.14
CA ALA A 113 -12.67 -47.13 37.35
C ALA A 113 -13.23 -46.22 36.24
N LEU A 114 -14.18 -46.71 35.45
CA LEU A 114 -14.83 -45.95 34.39
C LEU A 114 -15.57 -44.72 34.94
N LYS A 115 -16.23 -44.87 36.10
CA LYS A 115 -16.88 -43.74 36.78
C LYS A 115 -15.88 -42.68 37.20
N SER A 116 -14.71 -43.09 37.70
CA SER A 116 -13.62 -42.18 38.05
C SER A 116 -13.08 -41.43 36.82
N GLU A 117 -12.80 -42.16 35.73
CA GLU A 117 -12.35 -41.57 34.47
C GLU A 117 -13.38 -40.61 33.87
N PHE A 118 -14.67 -40.98 33.91
CA PHE A 118 -15.75 -40.12 33.44
C PHE A 118 -15.85 -38.84 34.27
N GLN A 119 -15.66 -38.90 35.59
CA GLN A 119 -15.59 -37.69 36.41
C GLN A 119 -14.34 -36.85 36.10
N GLY A 120 -13.21 -37.50 35.82
CA GLY A 120 -11.98 -36.85 35.36
C GLY A 120 -12.20 -36.08 34.06
N LEU A 121 -12.72 -36.74 33.03
CA LEU A 121 -13.06 -36.13 31.74
C LEU A 121 -14.08 -34.99 31.91
N LYS A 122 -15.11 -35.17 32.74
CA LYS A 122 -16.09 -34.11 33.03
C LYS A 122 -15.41 -32.88 33.63
N SER A 123 -14.44 -33.07 34.52
CA SER A 123 -13.69 -31.96 35.14
C SER A 123 -12.78 -31.25 34.13
N GLU A 124 -12.12 -32.01 33.25
CA GLU A 124 -11.25 -31.49 32.19
C GLU A 124 -12.05 -30.71 31.16
N VAL A 125 -13.16 -31.25 30.66
CA VAL A 125 -14.08 -30.56 29.75
C VAL A 125 -14.60 -29.26 30.38
N ALA A 126 -14.96 -29.29 31.67
CA ALA A 126 -15.41 -28.08 32.37
C ALA A 126 -14.32 -27.01 32.46
N ASN A 127 -13.06 -27.41 32.70
CA ASN A 127 -11.91 -26.50 32.74
C ASN A 127 -11.59 -25.92 31.36
N ASN A 128 -11.54 -26.76 30.32
CA ASN A 128 -11.31 -26.32 28.95
C ASN A 128 -12.42 -25.37 28.47
N THR A 129 -13.69 -25.65 28.82
CA THR A 129 -14.80 -24.75 28.48
C THR A 129 -14.67 -23.39 29.18
N LYS A 130 -14.16 -23.35 30.42
CA LYS A 130 -13.88 -22.07 31.12
C LYS A 130 -12.73 -21.31 30.44
N ALA A 131 -11.64 -22.00 30.10
CA ALA A 131 -10.52 -21.40 29.39
C ALA A 131 -10.95 -20.83 28.04
N MET A 132 -11.70 -21.60 27.24
CA MET A 132 -12.24 -21.14 25.96
C MET A 132 -13.16 -19.93 26.11
N ARG A 133 -14.01 -19.87 27.15
CA ARG A 133 -14.84 -18.67 27.39
C ARG A 133 -14.00 -17.44 27.70
N ALA A 134 -12.96 -17.60 28.52
CA ALA A 134 -12.05 -16.49 28.83
C ALA A 134 -11.32 -15.97 27.58
N GLU A 135 -10.84 -16.87 26.72
CA GLU A 135 -10.23 -16.48 25.44
C GLU A 135 -11.24 -15.81 24.50
N VAL A 136 -12.47 -16.31 24.42
CA VAL A 136 -13.53 -15.67 23.62
C VAL A 136 -13.85 -14.27 24.13
N ASP A 137 -13.87 -14.07 25.44
CA ASP A 137 -14.13 -12.74 26.02
C ASP A 137 -12.95 -11.78 25.79
N HIS A 138 -11.71 -12.28 25.82
CA HIS A 138 -10.53 -11.51 25.41
C HIS A 138 -10.61 -11.10 23.93
N LEU A 139 -10.92 -12.05 23.04
CA LEU A 139 -11.05 -11.77 21.61
C LEU A 139 -12.17 -10.76 21.33
N LYS A 140 -13.27 -10.79 22.07
CA LYS A 140 -14.33 -9.76 21.96
C LYS A 140 -13.81 -8.38 22.35
N ALA A 141 -13.00 -8.28 23.39
CA ALA A 141 -12.39 -7.02 23.80
C ALA A 141 -11.45 -6.49 22.72
N ASP A 142 -10.53 -7.32 22.22
CA ASP A 142 -9.61 -6.94 21.14
C ASP A 142 -10.35 -6.50 19.87
N ILE A 143 -11.43 -7.21 19.50
CA ILE A 143 -12.26 -6.86 18.34
C ILE A 143 -12.93 -5.50 18.54
N GLN A 144 -13.39 -5.21 19.77
CA GLN A 144 -14.00 -3.93 20.09
C GLN A 144 -12.97 -2.79 20.00
N ASP A 145 -11.77 -2.98 20.55
CA ASP A 145 -10.68 -2.00 20.47
C ASP A 145 -10.26 -1.73 19.01
N VAL A 146 -10.14 -2.78 18.20
CA VAL A 146 -9.83 -2.65 16.76
C VAL A 146 -10.95 -1.91 16.02
N LYS A 147 -12.21 -2.18 16.35
CA LYS A 147 -13.36 -1.51 15.73
C LYS A 147 -13.37 -0.01 16.06
N ASP A 148 -13.09 0.35 17.31
CA ASP A 148 -13.06 1.75 17.75
C ASP A 148 -11.86 2.50 17.14
N GLY A 149 -10.71 1.84 17.07
CA GLY A 149 -9.54 2.34 16.35
C GLY A 149 -9.80 2.55 14.86
N LEU A 150 -10.49 1.61 14.20
CA LEU A 150 -10.87 1.71 12.79
C LEU A 150 -11.86 2.86 12.53
N SER A 151 -12.82 3.07 13.43
CA SER A 151 -13.73 4.22 13.35
C SER A 151 -12.96 5.53 13.42
N THR A 152 -12.06 5.65 14.38
CA THR A 152 -11.21 6.85 14.55
C THR A 152 -10.37 7.10 13.31
N TRP A 153 -9.72 6.06 12.78
CA TRP A 153 -8.95 6.16 11.54
C TRP A 153 -9.81 6.52 10.32
N SER A 154 -11.03 6.00 10.23
CA SER A 154 -11.97 6.35 9.15
C SER A 154 -12.30 7.85 9.19
N ASP A 155 -12.52 8.40 10.37
CA ASP A 155 -12.80 9.83 10.56
C ASP A 155 -11.57 10.68 10.22
N GLU A 156 -10.37 10.27 10.67
CA GLU A 156 -9.10 10.93 10.33
C GLU A 156 -8.81 10.93 8.83
N VAL A 157 -9.01 9.78 8.16
CA VAL A 157 -8.84 9.67 6.71
C VAL A 157 -9.80 10.60 5.97
N THR A 158 -11.05 10.69 6.41
CA THR A 158 -12.05 11.58 5.80
C THR A 158 -11.65 13.05 5.99
N SER A 159 -11.18 13.42 7.17
CA SER A 159 -10.64 14.75 7.46
C SER A 159 -9.42 15.08 6.61
N LEU A 160 -8.48 14.14 6.48
CA LEU A 160 -7.30 14.28 5.62
C LEU A 160 -7.67 14.44 4.15
N GLN A 161 -8.66 13.69 3.64
CA GLN A 161 -9.14 13.85 2.27
C GLN A 161 -9.75 15.24 2.03
N ALA A 162 -10.49 15.76 3.00
CA ALA A 162 -11.05 17.11 2.94
C ALA A 162 -9.95 18.18 2.92
N THR A 163 -8.95 18.06 3.80
CA THR A 163 -7.83 19.02 3.85
C THR A 163 -6.97 18.97 2.58
N VAL A 164 -6.66 17.79 2.05
CA VAL A 164 -5.93 17.62 0.78
C VAL A 164 -6.70 18.26 -0.38
N SER A 165 -8.02 18.06 -0.44
CA SER A 165 -8.87 18.67 -1.46
C SER A 165 -8.87 20.20 -1.36
N SER A 166 -8.98 20.73 -0.14
CA SER A 166 -8.90 22.17 0.14
C SER A 166 -7.54 22.75 -0.27
N LEU A 167 -6.43 22.11 0.13
CA LEU A 167 -5.08 22.53 -0.22
C LEU A 167 -4.84 22.49 -1.72
N LYS A 168 -5.33 21.47 -2.42
CA LYS A 168 -5.26 21.38 -3.88
C LYS A 168 -5.95 22.58 -4.54
N ASN A 169 -7.16 22.92 -4.07
CA ASN A 169 -7.91 24.06 -4.58
C ASN A 169 -7.18 25.39 -4.31
N GLN A 170 -6.65 25.57 -3.10
CA GLN A 170 -5.86 26.76 -2.76
C GLN A 170 -4.60 26.88 -3.61
N MET A 171 -3.88 25.77 -3.84
CA MET A 171 -2.69 25.75 -4.68
C MET A 171 -3.02 26.11 -6.12
N THR A 172 -4.11 25.59 -6.69
CA THR A 172 -4.55 25.97 -8.04
C THR A 172 -4.91 27.46 -8.12
N ALA A 173 -5.68 27.97 -7.15
CA ALA A 173 -6.07 29.37 -7.11
C ALA A 173 -4.85 30.30 -6.95
N LEU A 174 -3.88 29.92 -6.11
CA LEU A 174 -2.66 30.70 -5.92
C LEU A 174 -1.81 30.70 -7.19
N LYS A 175 -1.67 29.55 -7.85
CA LYS A 175 -0.95 29.44 -9.12
C LYS A 175 -1.59 30.34 -10.19
N ASP A 176 -2.91 30.32 -10.31
CA ASP A 176 -3.62 31.14 -11.30
C ASP A 176 -3.50 32.64 -10.99
N ARG A 177 -3.53 33.03 -9.71
CA ARG A 177 -3.30 34.42 -9.28
C ARG A 177 -1.86 34.87 -9.57
N CYS A 178 -0.87 34.03 -9.26
CA CYS A 178 0.53 34.32 -9.57
C CYS A 178 0.73 34.50 -11.08
N GLU A 179 0.14 33.61 -11.88
CA GLU A 179 0.20 33.67 -13.34
C GLU A 179 -0.47 34.95 -13.90
N ASP A 180 -1.64 35.34 -13.38
CA ASP A 180 -2.31 36.58 -13.77
C ASP A 180 -1.50 37.83 -13.38
N MET A 181 -0.97 37.87 -12.16
CA MET A 181 -0.10 38.97 -11.70
C MET A 181 1.13 39.09 -12.59
N GLU A 182 1.84 37.98 -12.82
CA GLU A 182 3.04 37.96 -13.64
C GLU A 182 2.73 38.34 -15.10
N GLY A 183 1.61 37.87 -15.64
CA GLY A 183 1.11 38.24 -16.96
C GLY A 183 0.82 39.74 -17.08
N ARG A 184 0.15 40.35 -16.09
CA ARG A 184 -0.09 41.81 -16.05
C ARG A 184 1.20 42.61 -15.98
N MET A 185 2.17 42.16 -15.19
CA MET A 185 3.48 42.81 -15.06
C MET A 185 4.29 42.81 -16.37
N ARG A 186 4.05 41.84 -17.25
CA ARG A 186 4.75 41.68 -18.53
C ARG A 186 4.06 42.31 -19.74
N ARG A 187 2.85 42.88 -19.62
CA ARG A 187 2.11 43.45 -20.77
C ARG A 187 2.90 44.53 -21.53
N ASN A 188 3.68 45.33 -20.82
CA ASN A 188 4.49 46.40 -21.40
C ASN A 188 5.90 45.92 -21.79
N ASN A 189 6.16 44.62 -21.70
CA ASN A 189 7.44 44.03 -22.05
C ASN A 189 7.39 43.46 -23.46
N ILE A 190 8.46 43.70 -24.22
CA ILE A 190 8.71 43.10 -25.53
C ILE A 190 10.00 42.28 -25.50
N ARG A 191 10.02 41.22 -26.29
CA ARG A 191 11.17 40.36 -26.52
C ARG A 191 11.72 40.61 -27.92
N ILE A 192 13.00 40.93 -28.02
CA ILE A 192 13.67 41.19 -29.30
C ILE A 192 14.76 40.14 -29.52
N ALA A 193 14.63 39.37 -30.58
CA ALA A 193 15.57 38.31 -30.98
C ALA A 193 16.32 38.72 -32.26
N GLY A 194 17.59 38.33 -32.37
CA GLY A 194 18.42 38.57 -33.57
C GLY A 194 19.30 39.81 -33.52
N ILE A 195 19.36 40.54 -32.41
CA ILE A 195 20.29 41.67 -32.23
C ILE A 195 21.67 41.15 -31.82
N GLU A 196 22.69 41.40 -32.63
CA GLU A 196 24.09 41.04 -32.37
C GLU A 196 24.59 41.47 -30.99
N GLU A 197 25.48 40.65 -30.40
CA GLU A 197 26.02 40.90 -29.07
C GLU A 197 27.25 41.81 -29.12
N HIS A 198 27.07 43.07 -28.75
CA HIS A 198 28.16 44.01 -28.48
C HIS A 198 27.96 44.71 -27.12
N PRO A 199 29.03 45.26 -26.51
CA PRO A 199 28.89 46.07 -25.30
C PRO A 199 27.86 47.19 -25.53
N ASN A 200 26.93 47.38 -24.59
CA ASN A 200 25.83 48.36 -24.65
C ASN A 200 24.71 48.10 -25.68
N SER A 201 24.74 46.98 -26.42
CA SER A 201 23.64 46.58 -27.32
C SER A 201 22.28 46.45 -26.62
N SER A 202 22.29 46.11 -25.32
CA SER A 202 21.09 45.97 -24.50
C SER A 202 20.75 47.20 -23.69
N SER A 203 21.43 48.33 -23.89
CA SER A 203 21.12 49.58 -23.18
C SER A 203 19.76 50.13 -23.66
N PRO A 204 18.96 50.78 -22.79
CA PRO A 204 17.64 51.29 -23.17
C PRO A 204 17.68 52.25 -24.37
N LYS A 205 18.72 53.08 -24.45
CA LYS A 205 18.94 54.02 -25.57
C LYS A 205 19.22 53.30 -26.89
N ALA A 206 20.07 52.27 -26.87
CA ALA A 206 20.36 51.47 -28.06
C ALA A 206 19.11 50.72 -28.55
N VAL A 207 18.35 50.14 -27.62
CA VAL A 207 17.09 49.44 -27.95
C VAL A 207 16.06 50.41 -28.52
N ALA A 208 15.89 51.59 -27.94
CA ALA A 208 14.96 52.61 -28.47
C ALA A 208 15.32 53.06 -29.89
N LYS A 209 16.62 53.27 -30.17
CA LYS A 209 17.13 53.60 -31.50
C LYS A 209 16.86 52.47 -32.50
N CYS A 210 17.17 51.24 -32.10
CA CYS A 210 16.95 50.03 -32.91
C CYS A 210 15.47 49.86 -33.29
N ILE A 211 14.55 50.01 -32.33
CA ILE A 211 13.10 49.92 -32.59
C ILE A 211 12.66 50.99 -33.59
N ARG A 212 13.14 52.22 -33.44
CA ARG A 212 12.80 53.33 -34.35
C ARG A 212 13.26 53.06 -35.77
N GLU A 213 14.49 52.60 -35.95
CA GLU A 213 15.06 52.33 -37.29
C GLU A 213 14.36 51.15 -37.97
N ILE A 214 14.10 50.06 -37.22
CA ILE A 214 13.45 48.85 -37.76
C ILE A 214 12.00 49.12 -38.17
N LEU A 215 11.25 49.82 -37.32
CA LEU A 215 9.83 50.04 -37.52
C LEU A 215 9.51 51.40 -38.17
N GLN A 216 10.53 52.20 -38.48
CA GLN A 216 10.44 53.57 -39.02
C GLN A 216 9.39 54.39 -38.27
N LEU A 217 9.57 54.49 -36.95
CA LEU A 217 8.69 55.29 -36.11
C LEU A 217 9.12 56.76 -36.16
N ASP A 218 8.14 57.66 -36.29
CA ASP A 218 8.39 59.11 -36.29
C ASP A 218 8.71 59.66 -34.90
N ARG A 219 8.44 58.86 -33.85
CA ARG A 219 8.61 59.24 -32.43
C ARG A 219 9.62 58.35 -31.69
N ASP A 220 10.18 58.91 -30.63
CA ASP A 220 11.11 58.24 -29.73
C ASP A 220 10.34 57.35 -28.75
N VAL A 221 10.58 56.04 -28.81
CA VAL A 221 10.01 55.09 -27.85
C VAL A 221 10.78 55.18 -26.53
N LYS A 222 10.07 55.43 -25.42
CA LYS A 222 10.67 55.48 -24.07
C LYS A 222 10.79 54.07 -23.47
N VAL A 223 12.01 53.55 -23.48
CA VAL A 223 12.37 52.27 -22.84
C VAL A 223 12.79 52.52 -21.40
N GLU A 224 12.08 51.94 -20.43
CA GLU A 224 12.37 52.09 -19.00
C GLU A 224 13.60 51.26 -18.60
N ARG A 225 13.62 49.99 -19.00
CA ARG A 225 14.70 49.04 -18.72
C ARG A 225 14.83 48.04 -19.86
N SER A 226 16.06 47.61 -20.11
CA SER A 226 16.33 46.53 -21.07
C SER A 226 17.53 45.72 -20.62
N HIS A 227 17.45 44.41 -20.82
CA HIS A 227 18.51 43.48 -20.47
C HIS A 227 18.45 42.25 -21.37
N ARG A 228 19.57 41.54 -21.51
CA ARG A 228 19.61 40.23 -22.18
C ARG A 228 19.25 39.14 -21.19
N VAL A 229 18.49 38.15 -21.66
CA VAL A 229 18.14 36.99 -20.86
C VAL A 229 19.39 36.15 -20.60
N LEU A 230 19.61 35.78 -19.34
CA LEU A 230 20.62 34.80 -18.97
C LEU A 230 20.17 33.44 -19.50
N THR A 231 20.88 32.89 -20.49
CA THR A 231 20.64 31.55 -21.03
C THR A 231 21.87 30.69 -20.75
N THR A 232 21.68 29.47 -20.26
CA THR A 232 22.75 28.46 -20.16
C THR A 232 23.28 28.17 -21.56
N ARG A 233 24.55 28.53 -21.79
CA ARG A 233 25.17 28.53 -23.11
C ARG A 233 25.55 27.11 -23.49
N ASN A 234 24.71 26.42 -24.27
CA ASN A 234 25.11 25.17 -24.91
C ASN A 234 26.17 25.45 -25.99
N LEU A 235 27.09 24.52 -26.24
CA LEU A 235 28.21 24.75 -27.17
C LEU A 235 27.76 25.16 -28.59
N GLY A 236 26.60 24.70 -29.06
CA GLY A 236 26.02 25.07 -30.36
C GLY A 236 25.20 26.38 -30.38
N ASP A 237 24.85 26.95 -29.23
CA ASP A 237 24.10 28.21 -29.13
C ASP A 237 25.01 29.45 -29.13
N ARG A 238 26.34 29.27 -29.27
CA ARG A 238 27.31 30.37 -29.24
C ARG A 238 27.15 31.34 -30.42
N GLU A 239 26.53 30.91 -31.51
CA GLU A 239 26.31 31.71 -32.72
C GLU A 239 25.01 32.53 -32.69
N LYS A 240 24.05 32.20 -31.82
CA LYS A 240 22.76 32.90 -31.79
C LYS A 240 22.74 34.00 -30.74
N PRO A 241 22.47 35.27 -31.10
CA PRO A 241 22.42 36.34 -30.13
C PRO A 241 21.27 36.15 -29.11
N ARG A 242 21.55 36.39 -27.82
CA ARG A 242 20.55 36.26 -26.74
C ARG A 242 19.39 37.25 -26.92
N VAL A 243 18.19 36.81 -26.56
CA VAL A 243 16.99 37.66 -26.59
C VAL A 243 17.12 38.81 -25.59
N ILE A 244 16.74 40.01 -26.03
CA ILE A 244 16.61 41.20 -25.18
C ILE A 244 15.17 41.27 -24.68
N ILE A 245 14.98 41.45 -23.38
CA ILE A 245 13.70 41.85 -22.79
C ILE A 245 13.77 43.34 -22.54
N ALA A 246 12.84 44.10 -23.14
CA ALA A 246 12.71 45.53 -22.94
C ALA A 246 11.34 45.86 -22.36
N LYS A 247 11.31 46.63 -21.28
CA LYS A 247 10.09 47.17 -20.68
C LYS A 247 9.88 48.59 -21.18
N LEU A 248 8.73 48.81 -21.78
CA LEU A 248 8.30 50.10 -22.30
C LEU A 248 7.56 50.88 -21.23
N HIS A 249 7.65 52.20 -21.29
CA HIS A 249 6.97 53.08 -20.33
C HIS A 249 5.46 53.12 -20.58
N HIS A 250 5.04 53.25 -21.84
CA HIS A 250 3.64 53.25 -22.24
C HIS A 250 3.23 51.91 -22.86
N ASP A 251 2.02 51.47 -22.56
CA ASP A 251 1.41 50.25 -23.10
C ASP A 251 0.99 50.42 -24.57
N GLU A 252 0.55 51.62 -24.96
CA GLU A 252 0.24 51.96 -26.36
C GLU A 252 1.45 51.73 -27.29
N ASP A 253 2.64 52.14 -26.85
CA ASP A 253 3.89 51.92 -27.60
C ASP A 253 4.13 50.42 -27.82
N ALA A 254 3.87 49.59 -26.79
CA ALA A 254 4.03 48.14 -26.89
C ALA A 254 3.09 47.53 -27.93
N VAL A 255 1.83 47.93 -27.94
CA VAL A 255 0.82 47.46 -28.89
C VAL A 255 1.18 47.89 -30.32
N GLU A 256 1.55 49.15 -30.52
CA GLU A 256 1.94 49.68 -31.83
C GLU A 256 3.17 48.95 -32.38
N ILE A 257 4.22 48.79 -31.56
CA ILE A 257 5.45 48.09 -31.93
C ILE A 257 5.15 46.66 -32.36
N LEU A 258 4.34 45.92 -31.59
CA LEU A 258 4.00 44.53 -31.88
C LEU A 258 3.13 44.39 -33.14
N TRP A 259 2.25 45.35 -33.40
CA TRP A 259 1.43 45.37 -34.61
C TRP A 259 2.29 45.66 -35.84
N LYS A 260 3.08 46.75 -35.83
CA LYS A 260 3.99 47.11 -36.93
C LYS A 260 5.04 46.02 -37.20
N ALA A 261 5.54 45.36 -36.16
CA ALA A 261 6.49 44.26 -36.31
C ALA A 261 5.89 43.05 -37.04
N ARG A 262 4.58 42.80 -36.89
CA ARG A 262 3.88 41.72 -37.59
C ARG A 262 3.57 42.11 -39.04
N ASP A 263 3.11 43.33 -39.25
CA ASP A 263 2.72 43.86 -40.56
C ASP A 263 3.91 43.94 -41.53
N ARG A 264 5.06 44.40 -41.01
CA ARG A 264 6.29 44.57 -41.80
C ARG A 264 7.23 43.36 -41.80
N ALA A 265 6.78 42.21 -41.28
CA ALA A 265 7.62 41.02 -41.27
C ALA A 265 7.91 40.54 -42.72
N PRO A 266 9.15 40.12 -43.06
CA PRO A 266 10.30 39.92 -42.17
C PRO A 266 11.09 41.21 -41.87
N LEU A 267 11.49 41.39 -40.61
CA LEU A 267 12.30 42.52 -40.17
C LEU A 267 13.80 42.24 -40.30
N SER A 268 14.57 43.27 -40.64
CA SER A 268 16.04 43.20 -40.70
C SER A 268 16.68 44.45 -40.11
N TYR A 269 17.85 44.28 -39.48
CA TYR A 269 18.64 45.36 -38.90
C TYR A 269 20.13 45.01 -39.02
N ASN A 270 20.94 45.94 -39.54
CA ASN A 270 22.37 45.73 -39.79
C ASN A 270 22.67 44.43 -40.58
N GLY A 271 21.79 44.04 -41.51
CA GLY A 271 21.94 42.81 -42.29
C GLY A 271 21.47 41.51 -41.60
N HIS A 272 21.05 41.58 -40.33
CA HIS A 272 20.54 40.41 -39.57
C HIS A 272 19.02 40.41 -39.51
N ARG A 273 18.41 39.22 -39.54
CA ARG A 273 16.97 39.07 -39.33
C ARG A 273 16.61 39.26 -37.86
N ILE A 274 15.62 40.10 -37.61
CA ILE A 274 15.11 40.39 -36.27
C ILE A 274 13.67 39.91 -36.16
N ALA A 275 13.31 39.50 -34.94
CA ALA A 275 11.93 39.23 -34.60
C ALA A 275 11.59 39.86 -33.25
N ILE A 276 10.43 40.52 -33.20
CA ILE A 276 9.89 41.16 -32.00
C ILE A 276 8.62 40.39 -31.59
N PHE A 277 8.57 39.99 -30.33
CA PHE A 277 7.47 39.22 -29.77
C PHE A 277 6.98 39.82 -28.45
N PRO A 278 5.71 39.60 -28.07
CA PRO A 278 5.27 39.88 -26.70
C PRO A 278 6.01 39.01 -25.69
N ASP A 279 6.24 39.53 -24.48
CA ASP A 279 6.83 38.78 -23.36
C ASP A 279 5.75 38.05 -22.57
N TYR A 280 5.51 36.78 -22.87
CA TYR A 280 4.59 35.94 -22.09
C TYR A 280 5.34 35.15 -21.02
N THR A 281 4.63 34.79 -19.96
CA THR A 281 5.04 33.76 -18.99
C THR A 281 5.32 32.42 -19.70
N ALA A 282 6.14 31.57 -19.08
CA ALA A 282 6.50 30.28 -19.67
C ALA A 282 5.28 29.38 -19.90
N SER A 283 4.32 29.39 -18.96
CA SER A 283 3.07 28.62 -19.05
C SER A 283 2.23 29.06 -20.25
N VAL A 284 1.96 30.36 -20.37
CA VAL A 284 1.21 30.92 -21.51
C VAL A 284 1.95 30.71 -22.83
N ALA A 285 3.26 30.92 -22.87
CA ALA A 285 4.06 30.67 -24.08
C ALA A 285 3.95 29.22 -24.54
N LYS A 286 4.02 28.25 -23.62
CA LYS A 286 3.84 26.82 -23.90
C LYS A 286 2.43 26.51 -24.40
N ALA A 287 1.40 27.04 -23.74
CA ALA A 287 0.01 26.87 -24.16
C ALA A 287 -0.24 27.44 -25.57
N ARG A 288 0.30 28.63 -25.87
CA ARG A 288 0.23 29.25 -27.20
C ARG A 288 1.01 28.47 -28.26
N ALA A 289 2.13 27.84 -27.89
CA ALA A 289 2.91 26.98 -28.77
C ALA A 289 2.15 25.71 -29.16
N ALA A 290 1.30 25.17 -28.28
CA ALA A 290 0.48 24.00 -28.59
C ALA A 290 -0.51 24.23 -29.77
N PHE A 291 -0.91 25.47 -30.03
CA PHE A 291 -1.72 25.83 -31.20
C PHE A 291 -0.89 26.03 -32.49
N MET A 292 0.40 25.69 -32.51
CA MET A 292 1.22 25.88 -33.72
C MET A 292 0.72 25.08 -34.92
N ASP A 293 0.36 23.81 -34.70
CA ASP A 293 -0.07 22.93 -35.80
C ASP A 293 -1.43 23.36 -36.36
N VAL A 294 -2.37 23.75 -35.48
CA VAL A 294 -3.68 24.30 -35.88
C VAL A 294 -3.50 25.57 -36.72
N ARG A 295 -2.64 26.50 -36.27
CA ARG A 295 -2.35 27.73 -37.04
C ARG A 295 -1.62 27.44 -38.34
N ARG A 296 -0.79 26.40 -38.42
CA ARG A 296 -0.14 25.96 -39.66
C ARG A 296 -1.18 25.45 -40.65
N ALA A 297 -2.15 24.66 -40.19
CA ALA A 297 -3.24 24.18 -41.03
C ALA A 297 -4.11 25.32 -41.57
N LEU A 298 -4.45 26.31 -40.73
CA LEU A 298 -5.30 27.45 -41.12
C LEU A 298 -4.61 28.48 -42.04
N ARG A 299 -3.27 28.45 -42.15
CA ARG A 299 -2.52 29.44 -42.93
C ARG A 299 -2.81 29.31 -44.42
N GLY A 300 -3.12 30.43 -45.07
CA GLY A 300 -3.27 30.51 -46.54
C GLY A 300 -4.64 30.10 -47.07
N ARG A 301 -5.63 29.86 -46.19
CA ARG A 301 -6.99 29.53 -46.59
C ARG A 301 -7.85 30.78 -46.79
N LYS A 302 -8.62 30.79 -47.86
CA LYS A 302 -9.58 31.86 -48.15
C LYS A 302 -10.81 31.71 -47.25
N GLY A 303 -11.38 32.82 -46.80
CA GLY A 303 -12.60 32.84 -45.98
C GLY A 303 -12.43 32.42 -44.52
N ILE A 304 -11.20 32.19 -44.04
CA ILE A 304 -10.93 31.88 -42.62
C ILE A 304 -9.97 32.90 -42.03
N CYS A 305 -10.44 33.63 -41.01
CA CYS A 305 -9.61 34.49 -40.17
C CYS A 305 -9.33 33.77 -38.85
N TYR A 306 -8.12 33.92 -38.30
CA TYR A 306 -7.82 33.37 -36.99
C TYR A 306 -6.88 34.27 -36.20
N GLY A 307 -7.05 34.24 -34.87
CA GLY A 307 -6.27 35.03 -33.93
C GLY A 307 -6.06 34.27 -32.62
N LEU A 308 -4.90 34.46 -32.00
CA LEU A 308 -4.59 33.85 -30.71
C LEU A 308 -4.65 34.92 -29.61
N LEU A 309 -5.75 34.94 -28.88
CA LEU A 309 -6.03 35.87 -27.79
C LEU A 309 -5.24 35.48 -26.53
N TYR A 310 -4.92 36.47 -25.70
CA TYR A 310 -4.34 36.23 -24.38
C TYR A 310 -5.39 35.57 -23.46
N PRO A 311 -5.02 34.60 -22.59
CA PRO A 311 -3.69 33.99 -22.46
C PRO A 311 -3.35 33.03 -23.62
N ALA A 312 -4.22 32.06 -23.93
CA ALA A 312 -4.01 31.11 -25.03
C ALA A 312 -5.35 30.60 -25.59
N ARG A 313 -6.18 31.52 -26.09
CA ARG A 313 -7.48 31.20 -26.71
C ARG A 313 -7.40 31.40 -28.21
N LEU A 314 -7.58 30.34 -29.00
CA LEU A 314 -7.59 30.45 -30.46
C LEU A 314 -9.01 30.79 -30.92
N ARG A 315 -9.18 31.97 -31.51
CA ARG A 315 -10.41 32.37 -32.20
C ARG A 315 -10.26 32.07 -33.68
N ILE A 316 -11.23 31.38 -34.25
CA ILE A 316 -11.35 31.08 -35.67
C ILE A 316 -12.68 31.65 -36.14
N THR A 317 -12.64 32.52 -37.13
CA THR A 317 -13.79 33.12 -37.80
C THR A 317 -13.95 32.45 -39.16
N HIS A 318 -15.10 31.83 -39.40
CA HIS A 318 -15.44 31.19 -40.68
C HIS A 318 -16.93 31.40 -40.95
N GLN A 319 -17.27 31.90 -42.15
CA GLN A 319 -18.67 32.18 -42.54
C GLN A 319 -19.42 33.04 -41.51
N ASP A 320 -18.80 34.14 -41.07
CA ASP A 320 -19.33 35.07 -40.05
C ASP A 320 -19.59 34.46 -38.66
N GLU A 321 -19.21 33.20 -38.42
CA GLU A 321 -19.20 32.58 -37.11
C GLU A 321 -17.82 32.63 -36.46
N ASP A 322 -17.78 33.20 -35.26
CA ASP A 322 -16.61 33.18 -34.39
C ASP A 322 -16.68 32.01 -33.41
N LYS A 323 -15.68 31.12 -33.47
CA LYS A 323 -15.51 30.05 -32.48
C LYS A 323 -14.18 30.17 -31.77
N GLU A 324 -14.22 29.99 -30.47
CA GLU A 324 -13.05 30.09 -29.60
C GLU A 324 -12.72 28.76 -28.95
N PHE A 325 -11.42 28.45 -28.91
CA PHE A 325 -10.90 27.19 -28.40
C PHE A 325 -9.82 27.44 -27.36
N VAL A 326 -10.00 26.82 -26.19
CA VAL A 326 -8.98 26.73 -25.13
C VAL A 326 -8.10 25.49 -25.32
N ASP A 327 -8.67 24.43 -25.88
CA ASP A 327 -8.01 23.14 -26.10
C ASP A 327 -7.51 23.03 -27.56
N PRO A 328 -6.20 22.84 -27.79
CA PRO A 328 -5.62 22.63 -29.12
C PRO A 328 -6.19 21.42 -29.86
N GLN A 329 -6.55 20.34 -29.16
CA GLN A 329 -7.06 19.13 -29.82
C GLN A 329 -8.44 19.38 -30.42
N LYS A 330 -9.36 19.94 -29.62
CA LYS A 330 -10.69 20.34 -30.09
C LYS A 330 -10.64 21.34 -31.24
N ALA A 331 -9.69 22.28 -31.19
CA ALA A 331 -9.47 23.22 -32.28
C ALA A 331 -9.01 22.51 -33.56
N MET A 332 -8.11 21.54 -33.45
CA MET A 332 -7.64 20.77 -34.60
C MET A 332 -8.75 19.92 -35.21
N ASP A 333 -9.58 19.29 -34.39
CA ASP A 333 -10.72 18.50 -34.86
C ASP A 333 -11.75 19.38 -35.57
N TYR A 334 -12.02 20.58 -35.04
CA TYR A 334 -12.86 21.57 -35.72
C TYR A 334 -12.28 21.96 -37.10
N VAL A 335 -10.98 22.24 -37.18
CA VAL A 335 -10.31 22.57 -38.44
C VAL A 335 -10.36 21.40 -39.43
N LYS A 336 -10.17 20.17 -38.97
CA LYS A 336 -10.32 18.96 -39.79
C LYS A 336 -11.73 18.72 -40.28
N ASN A 337 -12.76 19.27 -39.63
CA ASN A 337 -14.16 19.13 -40.07
C ASN A 337 -14.58 20.23 -41.05
N ILE A 338 -14.06 21.45 -40.89
CA ILE A 338 -14.29 22.54 -41.87
C ILE A 338 -13.58 22.27 -43.19
N LEU A 339 -12.39 21.66 -43.11
CA LEU A 339 -11.54 21.41 -44.26
C LEU A 339 -12.07 20.50 -45.37
N PRO A 340 -12.66 19.34 -45.07
CA PRO A 340 -13.17 18.43 -46.09
C PRO A 340 -14.39 19.00 -46.83
N ALA A 341 -15.02 20.08 -46.32
CA ALA A 341 -16.15 20.70 -46.97
C ALA A 341 -15.76 21.62 -48.15
N THR A 342 -14.54 22.18 -48.15
CA THR A 342 -14.14 23.19 -49.15
C THR A 342 -13.76 22.59 -50.51
N GLU A 343 -13.47 21.28 -50.59
CA GLU A 343 -13.16 20.61 -51.87
C GLU A 343 -14.42 20.12 -52.63
N MET A 344 -15.60 20.10 -51.99
CA MET A 344 -16.85 19.65 -52.65
C MET A 344 -17.74 20.77 -53.19
N GLU A 345 -17.50 22.04 -52.83
CA GLU A 345 -18.28 23.17 -53.37
C GLU A 345 -17.69 23.77 -54.66
N GLU A 346 -16.36 23.71 -54.86
CA GLU A 346 -15.74 24.19 -56.11
C GLU A 346 -16.00 23.28 -57.32
N SER A 347 -16.47 22.04 -57.11
CA SER A 347 -16.85 21.11 -58.18
C SER A 347 -18.31 21.23 -58.63
N LYS A 348 -19.15 22.03 -57.94
CA LYS A 348 -20.55 22.28 -58.34
C LYS A 348 -20.77 23.61 -59.07
N HIS A 349 -19.73 24.44 -59.19
CA HIS A 349 -19.79 25.76 -59.82
C HIS A 349 -18.87 25.91 -61.05
N LYS A 350 -18.33 24.80 -61.56
CA LYS A 350 -17.52 24.78 -62.79
C LYS A 350 -18.23 24.10 -63.93
#